data_AF-A0A645A462-F1
#
_entry.id   AF-A0A645A462-F1
#
_cell.length_a   1.000
_cell.length_b   1.000
_cell.length_c   1.000
_cell.angle_alpha   90.00
_cell.angle_beta   90.00
_cell.angle_gamma   90.00
#
_symmetry.space_group_name_H-M   'P 1'
#
loop_
_entity.id
_entity.type
_entity.pdbx_description
1 polymer ?
#
loop_
_entity_poly.entity_id
_entity_poly.type
_entity_poly.pdbx_seq_one_letter_code
_entity_poly.pdbx_strand_id
1 'polypeptide(L)'
;MLKRCERGVLAKLRTMSPAQFEMLPDCGAELAARLTRAARDAVSLEEVYELAKTRRYAHARVRRLVLWAFLGLTAADRPERPPYFRVLGMNERGRALLRQLETQCRIPVLVKPAHVNQMGEEPQRLFGVESRCTDLYSLCSERIIPGGREYTQNPVVI
;
A
#
# COMPACT_ATOMS: atom_id res chain seq x y z
N MET A 1 14.04 2.51 1.18
CA MET A 1 12.88 2.51 2.08
C MET A 1 12.73 1.17 2.81
N LEU A 2 12.32 0.08 2.14
CA LEU A 2 12.17 -1.24 2.80
C LEU A 2 13.44 -1.79 3.48
N LYS A 3 14.65 -1.34 3.10
CA LYS A 3 15.91 -1.73 3.75
C LYS A 3 15.88 -1.54 5.28
N ARG A 4 15.21 -0.50 5.81
CA ARG A 4 15.10 -0.28 7.26
C ARG A 4 14.19 -1.30 7.95
N CYS A 5 13.27 -1.91 7.22
CA CYS A 5 12.36 -2.96 7.70
C CYS A 5 12.68 -4.33 7.10
N GLU A 6 13.90 -4.56 6.57
CA GLU A 6 14.25 -5.76 5.81
C GLU A 6 13.89 -7.05 6.54
N ARG A 7 14.24 -7.16 7.82
CA ARG A 7 13.90 -8.32 8.65
C ARG A 7 12.39 -8.54 8.79
N GLY A 8 11.62 -7.46 8.93
CA GLY A 8 10.16 -7.52 9.01
C GLY A 8 9.53 -7.97 7.69
N VAL A 9 10.07 -7.50 6.56
CA VAL A 9 9.64 -7.96 5.23
C VAL A 9 9.97 -9.44 5.05
N LEU A 10 11.20 -9.87 5.33
CA LEU A 10 11.60 -11.28 5.23
C LEU A 10 10.75 -12.18 6.14
N ALA A 11 10.48 -11.75 7.38
CA ALA A 11 9.59 -12.46 8.28
C ALA A 11 8.19 -12.63 7.67
N LYS A 12 7.60 -11.55 7.14
CA LYS A 12 6.30 -11.62 6.46
C LYS A 12 6.31 -12.60 5.30
N LEU A 13 7.30 -12.51 4.40
CA LEU A 13 7.41 -13.40 3.24
C LEU A 13 7.56 -14.88 3.65
N ARG A 14 8.33 -15.18 4.71
CA ARG A 14 8.54 -16.55 5.20
C ARG A 14 7.30 -17.16 5.85
N THR A 15 6.37 -16.34 6.33
CA THR A 15 5.08 -16.81 6.88
C THR A 15 3.98 -16.97 5.83
N MET A 16 4.23 -16.54 4.58
CA MET A 16 3.23 -16.64 3.53
C MET A 16 3.18 -18.04 2.93
N SER A 17 1.98 -18.56 2.72
CA SER A 17 1.76 -19.79 1.96
C SER A 17 1.88 -19.52 0.45
N PRO A 18 2.14 -20.57 -0.37
CA PRO A 18 2.13 -20.43 -1.82
C PRO A 18 0.83 -19.82 -2.36
N ALA A 19 -0.32 -20.23 -1.81
CA ALA A 19 -1.62 -19.67 -2.17
C ALA A 19 -1.72 -18.17 -1.87
N GLN A 20 -1.12 -17.69 -0.77
CA GLN A 20 -1.07 -16.26 -0.46
C GLN A 20 -0.19 -15.47 -1.43
N PHE A 21 0.89 -16.07 -1.96
CA PHE A 21 1.66 -15.44 -3.04
C PHE A 21 0.87 -15.36 -4.35
N GLU A 22 0.04 -16.37 -4.66
CA GLU A 22 -0.81 -16.35 -5.85
C GLU A 22 -1.90 -15.28 -5.81
N MET A 23 -2.38 -14.91 -4.61
CA MET A 23 -3.32 -13.81 -4.42
C MET A 23 -2.71 -12.43 -4.70
N LEU A 24 -1.39 -12.31 -4.85
CA LEU A 24 -0.74 -11.05 -5.20
C LEU A 24 -1.08 -10.65 -6.65
N PRO A 25 -1.23 -9.34 -6.93
CA PRO A 25 -1.64 -8.87 -8.25
C PRO A 25 -0.61 -9.22 -9.31
N ASP A 26 -1.07 -9.81 -10.42
CA ASP A 26 -0.21 -10.22 -11.53
C ASP A 26 0.95 -11.13 -11.07
N CYS A 27 0.75 -12.02 -10.09
CA CYS A 27 1.79 -12.98 -9.71
C CYS A 27 1.70 -14.24 -10.59
N GLY A 28 0.57 -14.94 -10.54
CA GLY A 28 0.40 -16.26 -11.16
C GLY A 28 1.26 -17.35 -10.48
N ALA A 29 0.95 -18.62 -10.76
CA ALA A 29 1.54 -19.77 -10.05
C ALA A 29 3.08 -19.84 -10.18
N GLU A 30 3.62 -19.61 -11.37
CA GLU A 30 5.08 -19.69 -11.61
C GLU A 30 5.86 -18.67 -10.76
N LEU A 31 5.45 -17.40 -10.76
CA LEU A 31 6.13 -16.38 -9.97
C LEU A 31 5.88 -16.56 -8.47
N ALA A 32 4.70 -17.06 -8.08
CA ALA A 32 4.38 -17.36 -6.69
C ALA A 32 5.30 -18.46 -6.13
N ALA A 33 5.52 -19.54 -6.89
CA ALA A 33 6.46 -20.60 -6.51
C ALA A 33 7.89 -20.07 -6.36
N ARG A 34 8.32 -19.18 -7.27
CA ARG A 34 9.65 -18.56 -7.22
C ARG A 34 9.81 -17.61 -6.03
N LEU A 35 8.81 -16.77 -5.74
CA LEU A 35 8.80 -15.90 -4.56
C LEU A 35 8.80 -16.71 -3.26
N THR A 36 8.04 -17.80 -3.20
CA THR A 36 8.02 -18.72 -2.04
C THR A 36 9.42 -19.28 -1.77
N ARG A 37 10.11 -19.75 -2.82
CA ARG A 37 11.48 -20.25 -2.69
C ARG A 37 12.45 -19.14 -2.29
N ALA A 38 12.40 -17.99 -2.98
CA ALA A 38 13.26 -16.85 -2.70
C ALA A 38 13.11 -16.34 -1.26
N ALA A 39 11.88 -16.33 -0.72
CA ALA A 39 11.60 -15.93 0.66
C ALA A 39 12.29 -16.83 1.70
N ARG A 40 12.41 -18.14 1.40
CA ARG A 40 13.08 -19.12 2.26
C ARG A 40 14.59 -19.00 2.17
N ASP A 41 15.12 -18.95 0.94
CA ASP A 41 16.55 -19.10 0.67
C ASP A 41 17.33 -17.79 0.90
N ALA A 42 16.71 -16.63 0.64
CA ALA A 42 17.39 -15.34 0.72
C ALA A 42 17.68 -14.89 2.16
N VAL A 43 18.83 -14.23 2.34
CA VAL A 43 19.25 -13.56 3.58
C VAL A 43 19.15 -12.04 3.50
N SER A 44 18.74 -11.48 2.36
CA SER A 44 18.49 -10.04 2.16
C SER A 44 17.35 -9.78 1.18
N LEU A 45 16.78 -8.57 1.16
CA LEU A 45 15.77 -8.21 0.16
C LEU A 45 16.33 -8.15 -1.26
N GLU A 46 17.58 -7.73 -1.41
CA GLU A 46 18.23 -7.70 -2.73
C GLU A 46 18.32 -9.12 -3.30
N GLU A 47 18.69 -10.08 -2.47
CA GLU A 47 18.74 -11.49 -2.86
C GLU A 47 17.35 -12.07 -3.16
N VAL A 48 16.30 -11.67 -2.42
CA VAL A 48 14.91 -12.01 -2.83
C VAL A 48 14.62 -11.53 -4.25
N TYR A 49 15.03 -10.30 -4.60
CA TYR A 49 14.78 -9.74 -5.92
C TYR A 49 15.57 -10.45 -7.02
N GLU A 50 16.83 -10.81 -6.77
CA GLU A 50 17.66 -11.54 -7.72
C GLU A 50 17.15 -12.97 -7.93
N LEU A 51 16.86 -13.71 -6.84
CA LEU A 51 16.33 -15.07 -6.91
C LEU A 51 14.96 -15.13 -7.59
N ALA A 52 14.10 -14.13 -7.39
CA ALA A 52 12.77 -14.05 -7.98
C ALA A 52 12.73 -13.33 -9.35
N LYS A 53 13.83 -12.80 -9.86
CA LYS A 53 13.89 -12.25 -11.24
C LYS A 53 14.02 -13.36 -12.29
N THR A 54 13.47 -13.12 -13.47
CA THR A 54 13.77 -13.87 -14.71
C THR A 54 13.80 -12.92 -15.91
N ARG A 55 14.10 -13.44 -17.10
CA ARG A 55 13.87 -12.71 -18.36
C ARG A 55 12.41 -12.28 -18.55
N ARG A 56 11.44 -13.05 -18.03
CA ARG A 56 9.99 -12.77 -18.07
C ARG A 56 9.54 -11.78 -16.99
N TYR A 57 10.20 -11.79 -15.83
CA TYR A 57 9.81 -11.03 -14.65
C TYR A 57 10.87 -9.98 -14.29
N ALA A 58 10.63 -8.73 -14.68
CA ALA A 58 11.50 -7.61 -14.36
C ALA A 58 11.53 -7.30 -12.85
N HIS A 59 12.65 -6.76 -12.35
CA HIS A 59 12.80 -6.37 -10.93
C HIS A 59 11.67 -5.48 -10.43
N ALA A 60 11.21 -4.52 -11.24
CA ALA A 60 10.13 -3.62 -10.84
C ALA A 60 8.81 -4.36 -10.53
N ARG A 61 8.55 -5.50 -11.18
CA ARG A 61 7.39 -6.35 -10.86
C ARG A 61 7.61 -7.08 -9.54
N VAL A 62 8.75 -7.73 -9.38
CA VAL A 62 9.11 -8.45 -8.14
C VAL A 62 9.09 -7.52 -6.93
N ARG A 63 9.69 -6.33 -7.03
CA ARG A 63 9.69 -5.31 -5.97
C ARG A 63 8.29 -4.85 -5.59
N ARG A 64 7.38 -4.68 -6.56
CA ARG A 64 5.97 -4.37 -6.30
C ARG A 64 5.28 -5.53 -5.56
N LEU A 65 5.47 -6.77 -6.01
CA LEU A 65 4.89 -7.94 -5.33
C LEU A 65 5.37 -8.09 -3.89
N VAL A 66 6.66 -7.90 -3.63
CA VAL A 66 7.22 -7.93 -2.28
C VAL A 66 6.65 -6.79 -1.41
N LEU A 67 6.45 -5.60 -1.98
CA LEU A 67 5.78 -4.50 -1.27
C LEU A 67 4.32 -4.85 -0.94
N TRP A 68 3.56 -5.39 -1.90
CA TRP A 68 2.18 -5.82 -1.68
C TRP A 68 2.09 -6.90 -0.59
N ALA A 69 2.99 -7.90 -0.64
CA ALA A 69 3.10 -8.93 0.37
C ALA A 69 3.40 -8.35 1.77
N PHE A 70 4.34 -7.40 1.86
CA PHE A 70 4.67 -6.72 3.11
C PHE A 70 3.48 -5.94 3.67
N LEU A 71 2.75 -5.23 2.81
CA LEU A 71 1.55 -4.46 3.18
C LEU A 71 0.33 -5.36 3.48
N GLY A 72 0.44 -6.66 3.22
CA GLY A 72 -0.66 -7.62 3.37
C GLY A 72 -1.80 -7.36 2.39
N LEU A 73 -1.47 -6.96 1.16
CA LEU A 73 -2.43 -6.67 0.09
C LEU A 73 -2.52 -7.83 -0.90
N THR A 74 -3.70 -8.02 -1.45
CA THR A 74 -4.06 -8.99 -2.49
C THR A 74 -4.71 -8.28 -3.68
N ALA A 75 -4.81 -8.93 -4.83
CA ALA A 75 -5.48 -8.36 -6.00
C ALA A 75 -6.91 -7.86 -5.71
N ALA A 76 -7.60 -8.46 -4.73
CA ALA A 76 -8.96 -8.07 -4.31
C ALA A 76 -9.00 -6.76 -3.50
N ASP A 77 -7.89 -6.35 -2.88
CA ASP A 77 -7.81 -5.07 -2.15
C ASP A 77 -7.70 -3.87 -3.12
N ARG A 78 -7.46 -4.12 -4.42
CA ARG A 78 -7.42 -3.08 -5.44
C ARG A 78 -8.84 -2.76 -5.90
N PRO A 79 -9.38 -1.57 -5.61
CA PRO A 79 -10.68 -1.20 -6.13
C PRO A 79 -10.60 -1.02 -7.66
N GLU A 80 -11.68 -1.33 -8.37
CA GLU A 80 -11.76 -1.11 -9.82
C GLU A 80 -11.69 0.38 -10.17
N ARG A 81 -12.22 1.23 -9.28
CA ARG A 81 -12.23 2.69 -9.38
C ARG A 81 -12.03 3.30 -7.99
N PRO A 82 -11.36 4.46 -7.88
CA PRO A 82 -11.20 5.12 -6.59
C PRO A 82 -12.55 5.57 -6.03
N PRO A 83 -12.93 5.16 -4.80
CA PRO A 83 -14.22 5.50 -4.21
C PRO A 83 -14.27 6.91 -3.62
N TYR A 84 -13.12 7.59 -3.47
CA TYR A 84 -13.02 8.99 -3.06
C TYR A 84 -11.75 9.65 -3.61
N PHE A 85 -11.74 10.98 -3.61
CA PHE A 85 -10.53 11.79 -3.78
C PHE A 85 -9.96 12.19 -2.41
N ARG A 86 -8.78 11.69 -2.07
CA ARG A 86 -8.07 12.06 -0.84
C ARG A 86 -7.27 13.35 -1.04
N VAL A 87 -7.57 14.38 -0.26
CA VAL A 87 -6.80 15.63 -0.27
C VAL A 87 -5.65 15.50 0.72
N LEU A 88 -4.41 15.56 0.24
CA LEU A 88 -3.21 15.51 1.09
C LEU A 88 -2.62 16.90 1.37
N GLY A 89 -2.95 17.87 0.54
CA GLY A 89 -2.58 19.27 0.73
C GLY A 89 -3.25 20.19 -0.28
N MET A 90 -3.32 21.48 0.04
CA MET A 90 -3.93 22.51 -0.79
C MET A 90 -3.32 23.88 -0.51
N ASN A 91 -3.29 24.74 -1.52
CA ASN A 91 -3.07 26.17 -1.34
C ASN A 91 -4.40 26.94 -1.43
N GLU A 92 -4.38 28.27 -1.33
CA GLU A 92 -5.61 29.08 -1.39
C GLU A 92 -6.44 28.82 -2.65
N ARG A 93 -5.79 28.73 -3.81
CA ARG A 93 -6.45 28.42 -5.09
C ARG A 93 -7.01 27.00 -5.09
N GLY A 94 -6.27 26.02 -4.58
CA GLY A 94 -6.72 24.64 -4.43
C GLY A 94 -7.93 24.53 -3.50
N ARG A 95 -7.95 25.29 -2.40
CA ARG A 95 -9.09 25.36 -1.48
C ARG A 95 -10.34 25.91 -2.15
N ALA A 96 -10.20 26.95 -2.97
CA ALA A 96 -11.32 27.48 -3.76
C ALA A 96 -11.87 26.46 -4.75
N LEU A 97 -10.99 25.73 -5.44
CA LEU A 97 -11.37 24.66 -6.36
C LEU A 97 -12.07 23.50 -5.65
N LEU A 98 -11.56 23.05 -4.49
CA LEU A 98 -12.17 21.95 -3.73
C LEU A 98 -13.61 22.27 -3.31
N ARG A 99 -13.90 23.52 -2.92
CA ARG A 99 -15.27 23.97 -2.62
C ARG A 99 -16.20 23.89 -3.84
N GLN A 100 -15.68 24.17 -5.04
CA GLN A 100 -16.46 24.02 -6.27
C GLN A 100 -16.71 22.54 -6.57
N LEU A 101 -15.67 21.71 -6.40
CA LEU A 101 -15.74 20.27 -6.65
C LEU A 101 -16.70 19.53 -5.70
N GLU A 102 -16.89 20.01 -4.46
CA GLU A 102 -17.86 19.43 -3.53
C GLU A 102 -19.29 19.36 -4.09
N THR A 103 -19.69 20.31 -4.95
CA THR A 103 -21.03 20.33 -5.55
C THR A 103 -21.09 19.75 -6.96
N GLN A 104 -19.95 19.63 -7.64
CA GLN A 104 -19.88 19.25 -9.06
C GLN A 104 -19.35 17.83 -9.29
N CYS A 105 -18.62 17.26 -8.33
CA CYS A 105 -17.94 15.99 -8.54
C CYS A 105 -18.85 14.80 -8.22
N ARG A 106 -18.75 13.75 -9.05
CA ARG A 106 -19.49 12.48 -8.85
C ARG A 106 -18.85 11.56 -7.82
N ILE A 107 -17.59 11.83 -7.45
CA ILE A 107 -16.82 11.03 -6.50
C ILE A 107 -16.59 11.92 -5.26
N PRO A 108 -16.85 11.40 -4.04
CA PRO A 108 -16.73 12.19 -2.82
C PRO A 108 -15.28 12.63 -2.57
N VAL A 109 -15.11 13.83 -2.01
CA VAL A 109 -13.81 14.39 -1.67
C VAL A 109 -13.56 14.22 -0.16
N LEU A 110 -12.53 13.45 0.20
CA LEU A 110 -12.10 13.24 1.58
C LEU A 110 -11.01 14.24 1.97
N VAL A 111 -11.42 15.34 2.62
CA VAL A 111 -10.50 16.37 3.12
C VAL A 111 -10.01 16.06 4.53
N LYS A 112 -10.93 15.90 5.49
CA LYS A 112 -10.58 15.50 6.85
C LYS A 112 -10.66 13.98 6.97
N PRO A 113 -9.62 13.30 7.48
CA PRO A 113 -9.64 11.84 7.58
C PRO A 113 -10.84 11.27 8.32
N ALA A 114 -11.25 11.89 9.43
CA ALA A 114 -12.39 11.46 10.23
C ALA A 114 -13.73 11.44 9.47
N HIS A 115 -13.86 12.20 8.37
CA HIS A 115 -15.09 12.23 7.58
C HIS A 115 -15.33 10.96 6.78
N VAL A 116 -14.34 10.05 6.70
CA VAL A 116 -14.56 8.74 6.05
C VAL A 116 -15.67 7.94 6.73
N ASN A 117 -15.89 8.12 8.03
CA ASN A 117 -16.95 7.46 8.80
C ASN A 117 -18.37 7.88 8.36
N GLN A 118 -18.48 8.98 7.60
CA GLN A 118 -19.74 9.49 7.05
C GLN A 118 -19.95 9.00 5.60
N MET A 119 -18.98 8.30 5.02
CA MET A 119 -19.04 7.74 3.67
C MET A 119 -19.55 6.29 3.69
N GLY A 120 -19.81 5.73 2.50
CA GLY A 120 -20.23 4.33 2.36
C GLY A 120 -19.16 3.31 2.75
N GLU A 121 -19.54 2.02 2.77
CA GLU A 121 -18.68 0.92 3.22
C GLU A 121 -17.39 0.77 2.41
N GLU A 122 -17.45 0.97 1.10
CA GLU A 122 -16.28 0.83 0.22
C GLU A 122 -15.19 1.88 0.52
N PRO A 123 -15.49 3.19 0.58
CA PRO A 123 -14.57 4.20 1.12
C PRO A 123 -13.96 3.84 2.46
N GLN A 124 -14.77 3.40 3.43
CA GLN A 124 -14.29 3.06 4.78
C GLN A 124 -13.33 1.87 4.77
N ARG A 125 -13.64 0.83 4.00
CA ARG A 125 -12.78 -0.34 3.82
C ARG A 125 -11.45 0.03 3.17
N LEU A 126 -11.47 0.79 2.08
CA LEU A 126 -10.24 1.25 1.43
C LEU A 126 -9.39 2.11 2.37
N PHE A 127 -10.02 3.02 3.10
CA PHE A 127 -9.32 3.86 4.06
C PHE A 127 -8.69 3.06 5.21
N GLY A 128 -9.36 2.00 5.68
CA GLY A 128 -8.77 1.08 6.65
C GLY A 128 -7.51 0.38 6.10
N VAL A 129 -7.52 0.00 4.82
CA VAL A 129 -6.35 -0.54 4.13
C VAL A 129 -5.24 0.51 4.04
N GLU A 130 -5.56 1.74 3.62
CA GLU A 130 -4.60 2.86 3.56
C GLU A 130 -3.98 3.13 4.93
N SER A 131 -4.79 3.20 5.99
CA SER A 131 -4.32 3.42 7.36
C SER A 131 -3.33 2.35 7.81
N ARG A 132 -3.66 1.07 7.58
CA ARG A 132 -2.75 -0.05 7.89
C ARG A 132 -1.43 0.07 7.10
N CYS A 133 -1.51 0.46 5.82
CA CYS A 133 -0.33 0.65 5.00
C CYS A 133 0.55 1.80 5.51
N THR A 134 -0.06 2.91 5.94
CA THR A 134 0.65 4.05 6.56
C THR A 134 1.32 3.66 7.87
N ASP A 135 0.71 2.79 8.67
CA ASP A 135 1.31 2.26 9.90
C ASP A 135 2.54 1.38 9.60
N LEU A 136 2.47 0.52 8.59
CA LEU A 136 3.62 -0.29 8.15
C LEU A 136 4.71 0.58 7.51
N TYR A 137 4.32 1.60 6.75
CA TYR A 137 5.24 2.60 6.20
C TYR A 137 6.00 3.32 7.32
N SER A 138 5.31 3.67 8.40
CA SER A 138 5.86 4.39 9.55
C SER A 138 7.02 3.64 10.22
N LEU A 139 7.03 2.30 10.16
CA LEU A 139 8.14 1.47 10.62
C LEU A 139 9.42 1.64 9.78
N CYS A 140 9.28 2.03 8.50
CA CYS A 140 10.41 2.24 7.58
C CYS A 140 11.11 3.59 7.77
N SER A 141 10.66 4.41 8.71
CA SER A 141 11.25 5.72 9.03
C SER A 141 12.56 5.55 9.81
N GLU A 142 13.37 6.61 9.90
CA GLU A 142 14.62 6.53 10.67
C GLU A 142 14.39 6.27 12.16
N ARG A 143 13.37 6.91 12.70
CA ARG A 143 12.79 6.63 14.00
C ARG A 143 11.44 5.98 13.79
N ILE A 144 11.13 4.93 14.54
CA ILE A 144 9.81 4.31 14.49
C ILE A 144 8.77 5.36 14.89
N ILE A 145 7.79 5.55 14.03
CA ILE A 145 6.70 6.49 14.22
C ILE A 145 5.47 5.71 14.69
N PRO A 146 4.73 6.18 15.72
CA PRO A 146 3.48 5.56 16.15
C PRO A 146 2.47 5.45 15.01
N GLY A 147 1.66 4.39 15.04
CA GLY A 147 0.55 4.21 14.10
C GLY A 147 -0.60 5.18 14.31
N GLY A 148 -1.58 5.16 13.41
CA GLY A 148 -2.78 6.01 13.43
C GLY A 148 -2.59 7.38 12.79
N ARG A 149 -1.47 7.60 12.08
CA ARG A 149 -1.19 8.87 11.42
C ARG A 149 -2.18 9.21 10.31
N GLU A 150 -2.70 8.20 9.63
CA GLU A 150 -3.66 8.41 8.54
C GLU A 150 -4.94 9.13 9.01
N TYR A 151 -5.31 8.97 10.29
CA TYR A 151 -6.45 9.63 10.92
C TYR A 151 -6.12 11.00 11.53
N THR A 152 -4.86 11.24 11.93
CA THR A 152 -4.46 12.43 12.69
C THR A 152 -3.79 13.51 11.84
N GLN A 153 -3.24 13.15 10.68
CA GLN A 153 -2.64 14.12 9.78
C GLN A 153 -3.70 14.79 8.90
N ASN A 154 -3.91 16.08 9.16
CA ASN A 154 -4.72 16.93 8.30
C ASN A 154 -3.96 17.30 7.01
N PRO A 155 -4.67 17.68 5.93
CA PRO A 155 -4.04 18.14 4.70
C PRO A 155 -3.13 19.34 4.97
N VAL A 156 -1.97 19.35 4.32
CA VAL A 156 -1.03 20.48 4.42
C VAL A 156 -1.63 21.71 3.73
N VAL A 157 -1.66 22.85 4.41
CA VAL A 157 -2.11 24.12 3.84
C VAL A 157 -0.89 25.01 3.59
N ILE A 158 -0.71 25.43 2.34
CA ILE A 158 0.44 26.24 1.87
C ILE A 158 -0.05 27.57 1.32
#